data_AF-A0A7Y3MBC6-F1
#
_entry.id   AF-A0A7Y3MBC6-F1
#
_cell.length_a   1.000
_cell.length_b   1.000
_cell.length_c   1.000
_cell.angle_alpha   90.00
_cell.angle_beta   90.00
_cell.angle_gamma   90.00
#
_symmetry.space_group_name_H-M   'P 1'
#
loop_
_entity.id
_entity.type
_entity.pdbx_description
1 polymer ?
#
loop_
_entity_poly.entity_id
_entity_poly.type
_entity_poly.pdbx_seq_one_letter_code
_entity_poly.pdbx_strand_id
1 'polypeptide(L)'
;MKIKHLQYIILCLLVLNACNDSDQMVYDCPDLELNIGDECSFEAPDRQDAITGIIDENCECVLTHDSYDCPELQQNIGDTCRDENDNIGIVSNECICLITDVAQYDCPDLEYNIGDVCRYQDDTGAWYDGVINNNCNCVANDVAYDCPDIQQNIGDGCRYQDDTGAWYDGVVNDDCECTS
;
A
#
# COMPACT_ATOMS: atom_id res chain seq x y z
N MET A 1 55.25 -38.00 53.11
CA MET A 1 54.64 -37.27 51.97
C MET A 1 53.17 -37.70 51.82
N LYS A 2 52.26 -37.22 52.67
CA LYS A 2 50.81 -37.56 52.61
C LYS A 2 49.85 -36.38 52.88
N ILE A 3 50.37 -35.21 53.24
CA ILE A 3 49.54 -34.05 53.67
C ILE A 3 49.05 -33.21 52.47
N LYS A 4 49.83 -33.11 51.38
CA LYS A 4 49.45 -32.33 50.19
C LYS A 4 48.27 -32.92 49.41
N HIS A 5 48.11 -34.25 49.41
CA HIS A 5 46.97 -34.89 48.73
C HIS A 5 45.65 -34.67 49.49
N LEU A 6 45.68 -34.63 50.82
CA LEU A 6 44.48 -34.41 51.63
C LEU A 6 43.97 -32.96 51.52
N GLN A 7 44.88 -31.98 51.43
CA GLN A 7 44.51 -30.58 51.16
C GLN A 7 43.87 -30.40 49.78
N TYR A 8 44.38 -31.06 48.74
CA TYR A 8 43.81 -30.97 47.39
C TYR A 8 42.42 -31.62 47.29
N ILE A 9 42.20 -32.72 48.01
CA ILE A 9 40.90 -33.41 48.03
C ILE A 9 39.85 -32.58 48.80
N ILE A 10 40.23 -31.96 49.93
CA ILE A 10 39.33 -31.08 50.71
C ILE A 10 39.02 -29.79 49.95
N LEU A 11 39.99 -29.21 49.22
CA LEU A 11 39.76 -28.05 48.38
C LEU A 11 38.82 -28.40 47.21
N CYS A 12 38.97 -29.57 46.57
CA CYS A 12 38.03 -30.06 45.55
C CYS A 12 36.60 -30.30 46.08
N LEU A 13 36.45 -30.85 47.28
CA LEU A 13 35.14 -31.09 47.91
C LEU A 13 34.42 -29.78 48.28
N LEU A 14 35.17 -28.73 48.66
CA LEU A 14 34.61 -27.41 48.92
C LEU A 14 34.21 -26.68 47.62
N VAL A 15 34.95 -26.86 46.53
CA VAL A 15 34.60 -26.26 45.23
C VAL A 15 33.35 -26.94 44.63
N LEU A 16 33.19 -28.26 44.81
CA LEU A 16 31.99 -28.98 44.35
C LEU A 16 30.71 -28.60 45.11
N ASN A 17 30.81 -28.25 46.40
CA ASN A 17 29.66 -27.76 47.18
C ASN A 17 29.32 -26.28 46.93
N ALA A 18 30.23 -25.49 46.34
CA ALA A 18 29.98 -24.09 45.98
C ALA A 18 29.34 -23.93 44.60
N CYS A 19 29.30 -24.99 43.78
CA CYS A 19 28.53 -25.05 42.52
C CYS A 19 27.19 -25.76 42.71
N ASN A 20 26.59 -25.65 43.90
CA ASN A 20 25.20 -26.03 44.13
C ASN A 20 24.31 -24.79 44.14
N ASP A 21 24.63 -23.84 43.26
CA ASP A 21 23.75 -22.72 42.95
C ASP A 21 22.66 -23.27 42.03
N SER A 22 21.72 -23.98 42.63
CA SER A 22 20.42 -24.19 42.02
C SER A 22 19.71 -22.83 42.05
N ASP A 23 20.11 -21.95 41.15
CA ASP A 23 19.30 -20.81 40.71
C ASP A 23 18.09 -21.44 39.99
N GLN A 24 17.17 -21.99 40.78
CA GLN A 24 15.86 -22.33 40.28
C GLN A 24 15.23 -21.02 39.88
N MET A 25 15.10 -20.79 38.57
CA MET A 25 14.29 -19.70 38.07
C MET A 25 12.88 -19.86 38.66
N VAL A 26 12.52 -18.97 39.57
CA VAL A 26 11.18 -18.93 40.15
C VAL A 26 10.35 -18.03 39.25
N TYR A 27 9.45 -18.64 38.49
CA TYR A 27 8.48 -17.95 37.67
C TYR A 27 7.27 -17.53 38.50
N ASP A 28 6.74 -16.33 38.28
CA ASP A 28 5.48 -15.91 38.89
C ASP A 28 4.30 -16.82 38.46
N CYS A 29 4.38 -17.36 37.24
CA CYS A 29 3.43 -18.31 36.67
C CYS A 29 4.13 -19.64 36.30
N PRO A 30 4.30 -20.57 37.27
CA PRO A 30 5.09 -21.79 37.09
C PRO A 30 4.58 -22.72 35.99
N ASP A 31 3.26 -22.83 35.82
CA ASP A 31 2.66 -23.71 34.82
C ASP A 31 2.92 -23.25 33.37
N LEU A 32 3.26 -21.97 33.20
CA LEU A 32 3.58 -21.36 31.91
C LEU A 32 5.09 -21.16 31.71
N GLU A 33 5.89 -21.31 32.77
CA GLU A 33 7.31 -20.92 32.79
C GLU A 33 7.51 -19.44 32.38
N LEU A 34 6.62 -18.55 32.85
CA LEU A 34 6.61 -17.11 32.56
C LEU A 34 6.44 -16.27 33.83
N ASN A 35 6.93 -15.02 33.82
CA ASN A 35 6.75 -14.01 34.86
C ASN A 35 5.62 -13.03 34.52
N ILE A 36 5.11 -12.31 35.51
CA ILE A 36 4.12 -11.25 35.27
C ILE A 36 4.75 -10.18 34.39
N GLY A 37 4.04 -9.82 33.31
CA GLY A 37 4.52 -8.89 32.29
C GLY A 37 5.36 -9.53 31.17
N ASP A 38 5.67 -10.82 31.25
CA ASP A 38 6.31 -11.53 30.12
C ASP A 38 5.34 -11.59 28.92
N GLU A 39 5.90 -11.50 27.71
CA GLU A 39 5.14 -11.62 26.47
C GLU A 39 4.56 -13.04 26.32
N CYS A 40 3.31 -13.10 25.86
CA CYS A 40 2.61 -14.34 25.58
C CYS A 40 1.87 -14.23 24.24
N SER A 41 1.54 -15.35 23.60
CA SER A 41 0.78 -15.37 22.35
C SER A 41 -0.25 -16.49 22.33
N PHE A 42 -1.43 -16.24 21.78
CA PHE A 42 -2.45 -17.27 21.56
C PHE A 42 -3.03 -17.22 20.14
N GLU A 43 -3.46 -18.38 19.66
CA GLU A 43 -4.18 -18.49 18.40
C GLU A 43 -5.65 -18.11 18.65
N ALA A 44 -6.11 -17.02 18.05
CA ALA A 44 -7.54 -16.71 18.03
C ALA A 44 -8.21 -17.47 16.88
N PRO A 45 -9.36 -18.14 17.11
CA PRO A 45 -10.02 -18.95 16.09
C PRO A 45 -10.46 -18.15 14.85
N ASP A 46 -10.58 -16.83 14.98
CA ASP A 46 -11.07 -15.92 13.92
C ASP A 46 -9.97 -15.01 13.33
N ARG A 47 -8.69 -15.22 13.66
CA ARG A 47 -7.57 -14.43 13.11
C ARG A 47 -6.44 -15.34 12.60
N GLN A 48 -5.82 -14.94 11.49
CA GLN A 48 -4.71 -15.67 10.88
C GLN A 48 -3.38 -15.44 11.61
N ASP A 49 -3.28 -14.34 12.37
CA ASP A 49 -2.10 -13.96 13.12
C ASP A 49 -2.24 -14.28 14.61
N ALA A 50 -1.16 -14.76 15.22
CA ALA A 50 -1.11 -14.98 16.67
C ALA A 50 -1.28 -13.66 17.40
N ILE A 51 -2.22 -13.59 18.34
CA ILE A 51 -2.43 -12.39 19.13
C ILE A 51 -1.42 -12.40 20.28
N THR A 52 -0.63 -11.32 20.39
CA THR A 52 0.34 -11.14 21.47
C THR A 52 -0.27 -10.37 22.65
N GLY A 53 0.14 -10.73 23.85
CA GLY A 53 -0.32 -10.17 25.12
C GLY A 53 0.78 -10.21 26.18
N ILE A 54 0.41 -9.94 27.42
CA ILE A 54 1.27 -10.10 28.60
C ILE A 54 0.61 -11.01 29.64
N ILE A 55 1.43 -11.65 30.46
CA ILE A 55 0.96 -12.40 31.62
C ILE A 55 0.50 -11.44 32.73
N ASP A 56 -0.76 -11.57 33.16
CA ASP A 56 -1.33 -10.80 34.28
C ASP A 56 -1.10 -11.48 35.65
N GLU A 57 -1.56 -10.84 36.73
CA GLU A 57 -1.44 -11.37 38.10
C GLU A 57 -2.22 -12.69 38.33
N ASN A 58 -3.14 -13.04 37.43
CA ASN A 58 -3.91 -14.28 37.47
C ASN A 58 -3.26 -15.39 36.61
N CYS A 59 -2.09 -15.13 36.03
CA CYS A 59 -1.43 -16.02 35.08
C CYS A 59 -2.23 -16.26 33.79
N GLU A 60 -3.01 -15.27 33.36
CA GLU A 60 -3.70 -15.27 32.08
C GLU A 60 -2.94 -14.42 31.06
N CYS A 61 -2.93 -14.86 29.80
CA CYS A 61 -2.39 -14.06 28.70
C CYS A 61 -3.42 -12.99 28.30
N VAL A 62 -3.24 -11.78 28.79
CA VAL A 62 -4.15 -10.65 28.52
C VAL A 62 -3.60 -9.79 27.39
N LEU A 63 -4.50 -9.28 26.56
CA LEU A 63 -4.13 -8.41 25.45
C LEU A 63 -3.56 -7.09 25.95
N THR A 64 -2.40 -6.69 25.45
CA THR A 64 -1.85 -5.34 25.67
C THR A 64 -2.32 -4.34 24.64
N HIS A 65 -2.99 -4.79 23.57
CA HIS A 65 -3.25 -3.98 22.39
C HIS A 65 -4.73 -3.91 22.00
N ASP A 66 -5.58 -3.51 22.96
CA ASP A 66 -6.95 -3.07 22.66
C ASP A 66 -7.10 -1.55 22.69
N SER A 67 -6.07 -0.77 22.98
CA SER A 67 -6.18 0.69 22.85
C SER A 67 -5.78 1.12 21.44
N TYR A 68 -6.72 1.02 20.51
CA TYR A 68 -6.67 1.87 19.33
C TYR A 68 -6.40 3.31 19.77
N ASP A 69 -5.51 4.02 19.09
CA ASP A 69 -5.30 5.45 19.36
C ASP A 69 -6.63 6.22 19.27
N CYS A 70 -7.54 5.74 18.41
CA CYS A 70 -8.88 6.23 18.22
C CYS A 70 -9.94 5.13 18.51
N PRO A 71 -10.37 4.95 19.78
CA PRO A 71 -11.28 3.88 20.18
C PRO A 71 -12.65 3.92 19.50
N GLU A 72 -13.20 5.11 19.25
CA GLU A 72 -14.51 5.26 18.58
C GLU A 72 -14.46 4.80 17.12
N LEU A 73 -13.31 4.94 16.47
CA LEU A 73 -13.07 4.47 15.10
C LEU A 73 -12.60 3.02 15.04
N GLN A 74 -12.16 2.46 16.16
CA GLN A 74 -11.43 1.18 16.21
C GLN A 74 -10.24 1.16 15.25
N GLN A 75 -9.49 2.27 15.21
CA GLN A 75 -8.34 2.48 14.32
C GLN A 75 -7.22 3.24 15.04
N ASN A 76 -5.98 3.05 14.59
CA ASN A 76 -4.82 3.79 15.06
C ASN A 76 -4.58 5.06 14.23
N ILE A 77 -3.83 6.02 14.79
CA ILE A 77 -3.43 7.22 14.05
C ILE A 77 -2.54 6.78 12.87
N GLY A 78 -2.83 7.30 11.68
CA GLY A 78 -2.15 6.90 10.46
C GLY A 78 -2.79 5.72 9.72
N ASP A 79 -3.75 5.02 10.33
CA ASP A 79 -4.50 3.97 9.64
C ASP A 79 -5.32 4.56 8.48
N THR A 80 -5.55 3.75 7.46
CA THR A 80 -6.44 4.10 6.36
C THR A 80 -7.89 4.07 6.82
N CYS A 81 -8.64 5.11 6.48
CA CYS A 81 -10.04 5.26 6.81
C CYS A 81 -10.85 5.70 5.58
N ARG A 82 -12.19 5.69 5.70
CA ARG A 82 -13.11 6.12 4.65
C ARG A 82 -14.18 7.05 5.22
N ASP A 83 -14.61 8.05 4.46
CA ASP A 83 -15.76 8.89 4.81
C ASP A 83 -17.10 8.28 4.36
N GLU A 84 -18.21 9.00 4.57
CA GLU A 84 -19.57 8.57 4.18
C GLU A 84 -19.75 8.41 2.66
N ASN A 85 -18.86 9.00 1.85
CA ASN A 85 -18.87 8.94 0.39
C ASN A 85 -17.83 7.94 -0.15
N ASP A 86 -17.25 7.10 0.71
CA ASP A 86 -16.22 6.12 0.38
C ASP A 86 -14.88 6.73 -0.08
N ASN A 87 -14.64 8.01 0.20
CA ASN A 87 -13.35 8.64 -0.07
C ASN A 87 -12.29 8.08 0.90
N ILE A 88 -11.10 7.78 0.39
CA ILE A 88 -10.00 7.22 1.20
C ILE A 88 -9.27 8.36 1.92
N GLY A 89 -9.00 8.18 3.21
CA GLY A 89 -8.26 9.11 4.03
C GLY A 89 -7.35 8.42 5.04
N ILE A 90 -6.82 9.23 5.96
CA ILE A 90 -5.95 8.78 7.06
C ILE A 90 -6.50 9.27 8.40
N VAL A 91 -6.46 8.42 9.42
CA VAL A 91 -6.84 8.80 10.79
C VAL A 91 -5.86 9.82 11.37
N SER A 92 -6.36 10.98 11.80
CA SER A 92 -5.56 12.05 12.40
C SER A 92 -5.40 11.89 13.92
N ASN A 93 -4.56 12.74 14.51
CA ASN A 93 -4.38 12.85 15.97
C ASN A 93 -5.67 13.27 16.71
N GLU A 94 -6.62 13.89 16.01
CA GLU A 94 -7.94 14.28 16.52
C GLU A 94 -8.99 13.17 16.34
N CYS A 95 -8.59 11.97 15.90
CA CYS A 95 -9.46 10.83 15.66
C CYS A 95 -10.59 11.11 14.67
N ILE A 96 -10.24 11.80 13.59
CA ILE A 96 -11.10 12.00 12.41
C ILE A 96 -10.42 11.42 11.18
N CYS A 97 -11.24 10.96 10.22
CA CYS A 97 -10.74 10.53 8.93
C CYS A 97 -10.43 11.76 8.05
N LEU A 98 -9.15 12.10 7.90
CA LEU A 98 -8.72 13.16 7.00
C LEU A 98 -8.64 12.63 5.58
N ILE A 99 -9.59 13.03 4.75
CA ILE A 99 -9.55 12.77 3.31
C ILE A 99 -8.45 13.63 2.72
N THR A 100 -7.36 12.97 2.32
CA THR A 100 -6.30 13.58 1.52
C THR A 100 -6.59 13.19 0.10
N ASP A 101 -6.83 14.18 -0.75
CA ASP A 101 -7.10 14.02 -2.18
C ASP A 101 -8.43 13.33 -2.53
N VAL A 102 -9.55 14.04 -2.29
CA VAL A 102 -10.59 14.00 -3.33
C VAL A 102 -9.95 14.57 -4.58
N ALA A 103 -9.74 13.74 -5.61
CA ALA A 103 -9.33 14.23 -6.91
C ALA A 103 -10.33 15.32 -7.33
N GLN A 104 -9.93 16.60 -7.21
CA GLN A 104 -10.74 17.70 -7.69
C GLN A 104 -10.60 17.72 -9.20
N TYR A 105 -11.52 17.01 -9.85
CA TYR A 105 -11.74 17.18 -11.28
C TYR A 105 -12.16 18.61 -11.56
N ASP A 106 -11.57 19.23 -12.57
CA ASP A 106 -12.04 20.54 -13.07
C ASP A 106 -13.52 20.48 -13.49
N CYS A 107 -13.98 19.30 -13.90
CA CYS A 107 -15.36 18.98 -14.25
C CYS A 107 -15.93 17.85 -13.39
N PRO A 108 -16.44 18.16 -12.17
CA PRO A 108 -16.86 17.15 -11.19
C PRO A 108 -17.94 16.19 -11.69
N ASP A 109 -18.95 16.69 -12.41
CA ASP A 109 -20.07 15.88 -12.91
C ASP A 109 -19.65 14.82 -13.94
N LEU A 110 -18.50 15.04 -14.59
CA LEU A 110 -17.95 14.11 -15.57
C LEU A 110 -16.86 13.22 -14.99
N GLU A 111 -16.24 13.63 -13.88
CA GLU A 111 -14.99 13.07 -13.35
C GLU A 111 -13.81 13.23 -14.34
N TYR A 112 -13.70 14.41 -15.00
CA TYR A 112 -12.62 14.74 -15.94
C TYR A 112 -11.95 16.08 -15.59
N ASN A 113 -10.69 16.23 -15.94
CA ASN A 113 -9.94 17.49 -15.90
C ASN A 113 -9.98 18.21 -17.25
N ILE A 114 -9.69 19.51 -17.27
CA ILE A 114 -9.54 20.25 -18.52
C ILE A 114 -8.38 19.66 -19.33
N GLY A 115 -8.63 19.40 -20.62
CA GLY A 115 -7.66 18.79 -21.52
C GLY A 115 -7.68 17.26 -21.52
N ASP A 116 -8.42 16.61 -20.62
CA ASP A 116 -8.59 15.16 -20.65
C ASP A 116 -9.25 14.74 -21.97
N VAL A 117 -8.77 13.62 -22.52
CA VAL A 117 -9.28 13.04 -23.78
C VAL A 117 -10.69 12.52 -23.58
N CYS A 118 -11.59 12.86 -24.49
CA CYS A 118 -12.99 12.47 -24.44
C CYS A 118 -13.49 12.10 -25.84
N ARG A 119 -14.73 11.61 -25.95
CA ARG A 119 -15.39 11.36 -27.24
C ARG A 119 -16.74 12.06 -27.32
N TYR A 120 -17.05 12.64 -28.48
CA TYR A 120 -18.33 13.26 -28.76
C TYR A 120 -18.92 12.75 -30.08
N GLN A 121 -20.23 12.90 -30.24
CA GLN A 121 -20.91 12.63 -31.51
C GLN A 121 -21.19 13.95 -32.23
N ASP A 122 -20.97 13.97 -33.54
CA ASP A 122 -21.43 15.07 -34.38
C ASP A 122 -22.94 14.95 -34.67
N ASP A 123 -23.48 15.91 -35.44
CA ASP A 123 -24.89 15.92 -35.85
C ASP A 123 -25.28 14.74 -36.76
N THR A 124 -24.29 14.02 -37.31
CA THR A 124 -24.51 12.81 -38.12
C THR A 124 -24.49 11.52 -37.29
N GLY A 125 -24.09 11.61 -36.02
CA GLY A 125 -23.96 10.50 -35.08
C GLY A 125 -22.61 9.80 -35.13
N ALA A 126 -21.64 10.30 -35.91
CA ALA A 126 -20.29 9.79 -35.96
C ALA A 126 -19.51 10.18 -34.71
N TRP A 127 -18.68 9.28 -34.19
CA TRP A 127 -17.87 9.49 -32.99
C TRP A 127 -16.51 10.08 -33.34
N TYR A 128 -16.10 11.09 -32.59
CA TYR A 128 -14.81 11.77 -32.73
C TYR A 128 -14.11 11.86 -31.38
N ASP A 129 -12.77 11.83 -31.40
CA ASP A 129 -11.96 12.15 -30.23
C ASP A 129 -11.91 13.67 -30.03
N GLY A 130 -11.91 14.09 -28.77
CA GLY A 130 -11.93 15.47 -28.36
C GLY A 130 -11.19 15.68 -27.04
N VAL A 131 -11.29 16.89 -26.51
CA VAL A 131 -10.78 17.25 -25.18
C VAL A 131 -11.83 18.00 -24.37
N ILE A 132 -11.77 17.85 -23.06
CA ILE A 132 -12.63 18.61 -22.14
C ILE A 132 -12.19 20.08 -22.12
N ASN A 133 -13.09 20.98 -22.50
CA ASN A 133 -12.85 22.43 -22.45
C ASN A 133 -13.23 23.04 -21.10
N ASN A 134 -12.90 24.31 -20.89
CA ASN A 134 -13.21 25.08 -19.67
C ASN A 134 -14.70 25.17 -19.30
N ASN A 135 -15.61 24.78 -20.21
CA ASN A 135 -17.05 24.72 -19.95
C ASN A 135 -17.53 23.29 -19.66
N CYS A 136 -16.60 22.35 -19.43
CA CYS A 136 -16.87 20.94 -19.19
C CYS A 136 -17.64 20.28 -20.33
N ASN A 137 -17.27 20.60 -21.57
CA ASN A 137 -17.81 19.92 -22.75
C ASN A 137 -16.69 19.22 -23.49
N CYS A 138 -16.98 18.02 -24.01
CA CYS A 138 -16.10 17.36 -24.96
C CYS A 138 -16.21 18.08 -26.30
N VAL A 139 -15.15 18.76 -26.71
CA VAL A 139 -15.09 19.48 -27.98
C VAL A 139 -13.98 18.92 -28.86
N ALA A 140 -14.06 19.20 -30.16
CA ALA A 140 -12.98 18.91 -31.08
C ALA A 140 -11.65 19.38 -30.47
N ASN A 141 -10.68 18.47 -30.43
CA ASN A 141 -9.32 18.88 -30.12
C ASN A 141 -8.81 19.62 -31.35
N ASP A 142 -8.68 20.94 -31.28
CA ASP A 142 -8.15 21.80 -32.34
C ASP A 142 -6.63 21.58 -32.51
N VAL A 143 -6.21 20.32 -32.62
CA VAL A 143 -4.87 19.98 -33.10
C VAL A 143 -4.88 20.33 -34.58
N ALA A 144 -4.28 21.47 -34.91
CA ALA A 144 -4.07 21.87 -36.30
C ALA A 144 -3.06 20.89 -36.93
N TYR A 145 -3.57 19.81 -37.51
CA TYR A 145 -2.78 18.90 -38.32
C TYR A 145 -2.29 19.63 -39.56
N ASP A 146 -1.02 19.44 -39.92
CA ASP A 146 -0.49 19.94 -41.20
C ASP A 146 -1.30 19.38 -42.39
N CYS A 147 -1.85 18.16 -42.22
CA CYS A 147 -2.68 17.47 -43.19
C CYS A 147 -4.07 17.11 -42.61
N PRO A 148 -5.04 18.05 -42.66
CA PRO A 148 -6.35 17.88 -42.01
C PRO A 148 -7.18 16.71 -42.55
N ASP A 149 -7.12 16.43 -43.86
CA ASP A 149 -7.94 15.40 -44.51
C ASP A 149 -7.58 13.98 -44.04
N ILE A 150 -6.34 13.77 -43.60
CA ILE A 150 -5.85 12.49 -43.07
C ILE A 150 -5.56 12.53 -41.57
N GLN A 151 -5.81 13.68 -40.91
CA GLN A 151 -5.56 13.92 -39.48
C GLN A 151 -4.13 13.52 -39.03
N GLN A 152 -3.12 13.93 -39.81
CA GLN A 152 -1.69 13.64 -39.55
C GLN A 152 -0.84 14.90 -39.73
N ASN A 153 0.33 14.95 -39.09
CA ASN A 153 1.33 16.00 -39.29
C ASN A 153 2.40 15.58 -40.30
N ILE A 154 3.10 16.55 -40.86
CA ILE A 154 4.24 16.27 -41.75
C ILE A 154 5.32 15.53 -40.95
N GLY A 155 5.80 14.41 -41.49
CA GLY A 155 6.77 13.53 -40.84
C GLY A 155 6.18 12.46 -39.94
N ASP A 156 4.85 12.44 -39.72
CA ASP A 156 4.20 11.35 -39.00
C ASP A 156 4.35 10.03 -39.77
N GLY A 157 4.51 8.94 -39.02
CA GLY A 157 4.58 7.59 -39.58
C GLY A 157 3.23 7.17 -40.16
N CYS A 158 3.25 6.59 -41.36
CA CYS A 158 2.05 6.17 -42.07
C CYS A 158 2.29 4.84 -42.81
N ARG A 159 1.23 4.27 -43.41
CA ARG A 159 1.33 3.09 -44.28
C ARG A 159 0.62 3.33 -45.60
N TYR A 160 1.22 2.89 -46.70
CA TYR A 160 0.63 2.97 -48.04
C TYR A 160 0.64 1.60 -48.73
N GLN A 161 -0.26 1.40 -49.70
CA GLN A 161 -0.26 0.23 -50.57
C GLN A 161 0.37 0.58 -51.92
N ASP A 162 1.23 -0.30 -52.42
CA ASP A 162 1.71 -0.19 -53.80
C ASP A 162 0.66 -0.70 -54.81
N ASP A 163 0.97 -0.61 -56.10
CA ASP A 163 0.11 -1.10 -57.20
C ASP A 163 -0.14 -2.62 -57.15
N THR A 164 0.63 -3.36 -56.34
CA THR A 164 0.45 -4.81 -56.12
C THR A 164 -0.45 -5.12 -54.92
N GLY A 165 -0.82 -4.09 -54.14
CA GLY A 165 -1.62 -4.20 -52.91
C GLY A 165 -0.81 -4.52 -51.66
N ALA A 166 0.53 -4.54 -51.75
CA ALA A 166 1.41 -4.77 -50.60
C ALA A 166 1.53 -3.51 -49.74
N TRP A 167 1.51 -3.67 -48.42
CA TRP A 167 1.62 -2.57 -47.45
C TRP A 167 3.07 -2.25 -47.11
N TYR A 168 3.41 -0.96 -47.11
CA TYR A 168 4.72 -0.43 -46.75
C TYR A 168 4.57 0.67 -45.69
N ASP A 169 5.59 0.82 -44.85
CA ASP A 169 5.68 1.93 -43.91
C ASP A 169 6.31 3.14 -44.63
N GLY A 170 5.83 4.33 -44.31
CA GLY A 170 6.29 5.60 -44.89
C GLY A 170 6.13 6.76 -43.92
N VAL A 171 6.31 7.97 -44.45
CA VAL A 171 6.12 9.24 -43.74
C VAL A 171 5.21 10.17 -44.55
N VAL A 172 4.43 10.99 -43.84
CA VAL A 172 3.61 12.03 -44.44
C VAL A 172 4.49 13.15 -44.97
N ASN A 173 4.36 13.49 -46.25
CA ASN A 173 5.12 14.56 -46.90
C ASN A 173 4.36 15.90 -46.90
N ASP A 174 5.00 16.95 -47.44
CA ASP A 174 4.43 18.31 -47.54
C ASP A 174 3.15 18.38 -48.42
N ASP A 175 2.93 17.38 -49.28
CA ASP A 175 1.75 17.24 -50.13
C ASP A 175 0.65 16.38 -49.46
N CYS A 176 0.82 16.02 -48.19
CA CYS A 176 -0.11 15.18 -47.42
C CYS A 176 -0.30 13.77 -47.96
N GLU A 177 0.73 13.22 -48.62
CA GLU A 177 0.77 11.85 -49.11
C GLU A 177 1.68 10.98 -48.21
N CYS A 178 1.30 9.72 -48.04
CA CYS A 178 2.14 8.74 -47.37
C CYS A 178 3.17 8.17 -48.37
N THR A 179 4.45 8.49 -48.19
CA THR A 179 5.52 8.11 -49.12
C THR A 179 6.72 7.51 -48.37
N SER A 180 7.56 6.73 -49.08
CA SER A 180 8.76 6.09 -48.52
C SER A 180 9.90 7.05 -48.24
#